data_AF-A0A5S3V2K6-F1
#
_entry.id   AF-A0A5S3V2K6-F1
#
_cell.length_a   1.000
_cell.length_b   1.000
_cell.length_c   1.000
_cell.angle_alpha   90.00
_cell.angle_beta   90.00
_cell.angle_gamma   90.00
#
_symmetry.space_group_name_H-M   'P 1'
#
loop_
_entity.id
_entity.type
_entity.pdbx_description
1 polymer ?
#
loop_
_entity_poly.entity_id
_entity_poly.type
_entity_poly.pdbx_seq_one_letter_code
_entity_poly.pdbx_strand_id
1 'polypeptide(L)'
;MHIELKQACDTDKPYLLNLRLQTMVEHLEREGVFLSDEAHLCRLEEDYAHSHLLIIDQVRVGTLKFRLRDKQVEVMQLQIDPQYQKQGLGRNTLRHMFEQYPENPFFLTVLKHNPARHLYFSLGFKTYDEDEFEYHMRRPAQCTLTA
;
A
#
# COMPACT_ATOMS: atom_id res chain seq x y z
N MET A 1 -4.88 15.27 -11.29
CA MET A 1 -3.85 14.57 -10.51
C MET A 1 -3.19 13.57 -11.43
N HIS A 2 -1.94 13.81 -11.79
CA HIS A 2 -1.13 12.89 -12.57
C HIS A 2 -0.37 11.98 -11.60
N ILE A 3 -0.57 10.66 -11.72
CA ILE A 3 0.05 9.65 -10.87
C ILE A 3 1.03 8.87 -11.73
N GLU A 4 2.27 8.76 -11.24
CA GLU A 4 3.33 7.96 -11.82
C GLU A 4 3.87 7.00 -10.76
N LEU A 5 4.07 5.74 -11.17
CA LEU A 5 4.70 4.70 -10.37
C LEU A 5 6.06 4.41 -10.99
N LYS A 6 7.11 4.96 -10.39
CA LYS A 6 8.48 4.73 -10.84
C LYS A 6 9.08 3.56 -10.08
N GLN A 7 9.50 2.52 -10.79
CA GLN A 7 10.21 1.38 -10.20
C GLN A 7 11.38 1.86 -9.32
N ALA A 8 11.40 1.42 -8.05
CA ALA A 8 12.47 1.80 -7.13
C ALA A 8 13.77 1.07 -7.48
N CYS A 9 14.90 1.74 -7.27
CA CYS A 9 16.24 1.14 -7.39
C CYS A 9 17.00 1.24 -6.06
N ASP A 10 18.22 0.71 -5.98
CA ASP A 10 18.98 0.63 -4.72
C ASP A 10 19.25 2.01 -4.09
N THR A 11 19.38 3.07 -4.91
CA THR A 11 19.58 4.42 -4.39
C THR A 11 18.36 4.98 -3.67
N ASP A 12 17.19 4.38 -3.83
CA ASP A 12 15.95 4.80 -3.16
C ASP A 12 15.76 4.18 -1.78
N LYS A 13 16.54 3.14 -1.43
CA LYS A 13 16.42 2.41 -0.15
C LYS A 13 16.47 3.32 1.08
N PRO A 14 17.38 4.32 1.19
CA PRO A 14 17.40 5.21 2.35
C PRO A 14 16.10 6.00 2.51
N TYR A 15 15.51 6.46 1.40
CA TYR A 15 14.23 7.17 1.43
C TYR A 15 13.09 6.23 1.85
N LEU A 16 13.02 5.04 1.27
CA LEU A 16 11.96 4.08 1.56
C LEU A 16 12.02 3.55 3.00
N LEU A 17 13.23 3.32 3.53
CA LEU A 17 13.41 2.95 4.94
C LEU A 17 12.93 4.06 5.86
N ASN A 18 13.34 5.30 5.60
CA ASN A 18 12.91 6.45 6.39
C ASN A 18 11.39 6.63 6.36
N LEU A 19 10.77 6.55 5.18
CA LEU A 19 9.33 6.61 5.01
C LEU A 19 8.62 5.50 5.80
N ARG A 20 9.14 4.26 5.75
CA ARG A 20 8.58 3.15 6.52
C ARG A 20 8.62 3.44 8.02
N LEU A 21 9.74 3.93 8.54
CA LEU A 21 9.86 4.28 9.97
C LEU A 21 8.84 5.35 10.37
N GLN A 22 8.67 6.38 9.54
CA GLN A 22 7.73 7.47 9.79
C GLN A 22 6.25 7.06 9.69
N THR A 23 5.92 5.98 8.98
CA THR A 23 4.53 5.60 8.67
C THR A 23 4.07 4.31 9.35
N MET A 24 4.99 3.44 9.77
CA MET A 24 4.62 2.13 10.34
C MET A 24 4.89 2.00 11.83
N VAL A 25 5.93 2.64 12.38
CA VAL A 25 6.35 2.42 13.79
C VAL A 25 5.18 2.67 14.74
N GLU A 26 4.58 3.86 14.69
CA GLU A 26 3.46 4.20 15.57
C GLU A 26 2.26 3.25 15.41
N HIS A 27 1.99 2.75 14.20
CA HIS A 27 0.90 1.81 13.96
C HIS A 27 1.19 0.42 14.51
N LEU A 28 2.44 -0.06 14.40
CA LEU A 28 2.86 -1.35 14.94
C LEU A 28 2.88 -1.34 16.47
N GLU A 29 3.42 -0.28 17.07
CA GLU A 29 3.49 -0.15 18.53
C GLU A 29 2.10 -0.11 19.18
N ARG A 30 1.10 0.48 18.50
CA ARG A 30 -0.30 0.46 18.95
C ARG A 30 -0.92 -0.95 18.95
N GLU A 31 -0.40 -1.85 18.12
CA GLU A 31 -0.76 -3.28 18.14
C GLU A 31 0.11 -4.09 19.11
N GLY A 32 0.98 -3.44 19.89
CA GLY A 32 1.94 -4.09 20.78
C GLY A 32 3.14 -4.73 20.06
N VAL A 33 3.34 -4.42 18.77
CA VAL A 33 4.42 -4.95 17.95
C VAL A 33 5.57 -3.94 17.89
N PHE A 34 6.70 -4.28 18.51
CA PHE A 34 7.90 -3.45 18.53
C PHE A 34 8.99 -4.11 17.67
N LEU A 35 9.28 -3.53 16.52
CA LEU A 35 10.29 -4.04 15.60
C LEU A 35 11.63 -3.33 15.81
N SER A 36 12.74 -4.05 15.65
CA SER A 36 14.07 -3.44 15.59
C SER A 36 14.31 -2.77 14.23
N ASP A 37 15.35 -1.93 14.15
CA ASP A 37 15.77 -1.32 12.89
C ASP A 37 16.10 -2.37 11.82
N GLU A 38 16.74 -3.48 12.21
CA GLU A 38 17.02 -4.61 11.32
C GLU A 38 15.74 -5.27 10.82
N ALA A 39 14.73 -5.42 11.67
CA ALA A 39 13.44 -5.97 11.25
C ALA A 39 12.72 -5.02 10.27
N HIS A 40 12.81 -3.71 10.47
CA HIS A 40 12.31 -2.73 9.49
C HIS A 40 13.06 -2.82 8.16
N LEU A 41 14.38 -3.00 8.19
CA LEU A 41 15.20 -3.21 6.99
C LEU A 41 14.84 -4.52 6.27
N CYS A 42 14.67 -5.63 6.99
CA CYS A 42 14.23 -6.89 6.40
C CYS A 42 12.90 -6.74 5.65
N ARG A 43 11.94 -6.01 6.23
CA ARG A 43 10.63 -5.75 5.59
C ARG A 43 10.71 -4.80 4.39
N LEU A 44 11.74 -3.97 4.32
CA LEU A 44 12.02 -3.17 3.13
C LEU A 44 12.56 -4.07 2.00
N GLU A 45 13.56 -4.90 2.32
CA GLU A 45 14.26 -5.78 1.37
C GLU A 45 13.38 -6.91 0.83
N GLU A 46 12.48 -7.44 1.66
CA GLU A 46 11.51 -8.46 1.27
C GLU A 46 10.69 -7.99 0.06
N ASP A 47 10.76 -8.73 -1.05
CA ASP A 47 10.09 -8.38 -2.31
C ASP A 47 10.39 -6.96 -2.83
N TYR A 48 11.60 -6.43 -2.58
CA TYR A 48 11.98 -5.06 -2.98
C TYR A 48 11.76 -4.75 -4.47
N ALA A 49 11.88 -5.75 -5.35
CA ALA A 49 11.62 -5.63 -6.78
C ALA A 49 10.18 -5.18 -7.11
N HIS A 50 9.25 -5.26 -6.16
CA HIS A 50 7.86 -4.81 -6.32
C HIS A 50 7.62 -3.37 -5.81
N SER A 51 8.65 -2.71 -5.27
CA SER A 51 8.57 -1.35 -4.73
C SER A 51 8.58 -0.31 -5.85
N HIS A 52 7.62 0.61 -5.80
CA HIS A 52 7.58 1.79 -6.67
C HIS A 52 7.60 3.06 -5.82
N LEU A 53 8.35 4.07 -6.26
CA LEU A 53 8.17 5.44 -5.82
C LEU A 53 6.82 5.95 -6.35
N LEU A 54 6.02 6.51 -5.45
CA LEU A 54 4.77 7.16 -5.82
C LEU A 54 5.03 8.64 -6.08
N ILE A 55 4.90 9.05 -7.34
CA ILE A 55 5.08 10.41 -7.79
C ILE A 55 3.70 10.96 -8.17
N ILE A 56 3.29 12.08 -7.57
CA ILE A 56 2.04 12.76 -7.87
C ILE A 56 2.35 14.20 -8.24
N ASP A 57 1.88 14.61 -9.43
CA ASP A 57 2.10 15.96 -9.96
C ASP A 57 3.58 16.40 -9.86
N GLN A 58 4.49 15.50 -10.26
CA GLN A 58 5.97 15.64 -10.23
C GLN A 58 6.63 15.65 -8.83
N VAL A 59 5.87 15.41 -7.77
CA VAL A 59 6.38 15.33 -6.39
C VAL A 59 6.41 13.89 -5.93
N ARG A 60 7.54 13.42 -5.37
CA ARG A 60 7.62 12.12 -4.69
C ARG A 60 6.89 12.21 -3.36
N VAL A 61 5.74 11.53 -3.24
CA VAL A 61 4.86 11.62 -2.07
C VAL A 61 4.84 10.36 -1.21
N GLY A 62 5.47 9.27 -1.66
CA GLY A 62 5.50 8.03 -0.90
C GLY A 62 5.95 6.81 -1.70
N THR A 63 5.43 5.65 -1.34
CA THR A 63 5.65 4.38 -2.04
C THR A 63 4.37 3.57 -2.19
N LEU A 64 4.30 2.84 -3.31
CA LEU A 64 3.38 1.74 -3.51
C LEU A 64 4.21 0.49 -3.81
N LYS A 65 4.07 -0.54 -2.98
CA LYS A 65 4.63 -1.87 -3.21
C LYS A 65 3.49 -2.81 -3.57
N PHE A 66 3.52 -3.37 -4.76
CA PHE A 66 2.48 -4.26 -5.22
C PHE A 66 3.03 -5.33 -6.15
N ARG A 67 2.41 -6.50 -6.14
CA ARG A 67 2.73 -7.57 -7.10
C ARG A 67 1.48 -7.97 -7.88
N LEU A 68 1.70 -8.28 -9.14
CA LEU A 68 0.70 -8.83 -10.04
C LEU A 68 1.00 -10.32 -10.25
N ARG A 69 0.11 -11.20 -9.80
CA ARG A 69 0.26 -12.66 -9.94
C ARG A 69 -1.10 -13.30 -10.21
N ASP A 70 -1.16 -14.24 -11.15
CA ASP A 70 -2.38 -15.02 -11.47
C ASP A 70 -3.64 -14.16 -11.71
N LYS A 71 -3.47 -13.00 -12.38
CA LYS A 71 -4.53 -11.99 -12.60
C LYS A 71 -5.09 -11.38 -11.31
N GLN A 72 -4.29 -11.29 -10.26
CA GLN A 72 -4.63 -10.66 -9.00
C GLN A 72 -3.58 -9.61 -8.65
N VAL A 73 -4.02 -8.49 -8.08
CA VAL A 73 -3.11 -7.45 -7.59
C VAL A 73 -3.06 -7.51 -6.07
N GLU A 74 -1.88 -7.73 -5.53
CA GLU A 74 -1.65 -7.65 -4.09
C GLU A 74 -0.92 -6.36 -3.76
N VAL A 75 -1.57 -5.49 -2.99
CA VAL A 75 -0.99 -4.26 -2.46
C VAL A 75 -0.34 -4.60 -1.13
N MET A 76 0.99 -4.71 -1.16
CA MET A 76 1.79 -5.07 0.01
C MET A 76 2.05 -3.85 0.89
N GLN A 77 2.29 -2.67 0.29
CA GLN A 77 2.52 -1.43 1.03
C GLN A 77 1.95 -0.25 0.26
N LEU A 78 1.21 0.61 0.96
CA LEU A 78 0.84 1.95 0.50
C LEU A 78 1.17 2.92 1.62
N GLN A 79 2.28 3.64 1.47
CA GLN A 79 2.76 4.59 2.48
C GLN A 79 2.88 5.95 1.84
N ILE A 80 2.14 6.91 2.38
CA ILE A 80 2.22 8.33 2.00
C ILE A 80 3.02 9.02 3.09
N ASP A 81 4.01 9.81 2.70
CA ASP A 81 4.79 10.63 3.62
C ASP A 81 3.83 11.48 4.48
N PRO A 82 4.03 11.54 5.81
CA PRO A 82 3.15 12.27 6.74
C PRO A 82 2.76 13.68 6.27
N GLN A 83 3.66 14.41 5.60
CA GLN A 83 3.39 15.77 5.12
C GLN A 83 2.33 15.84 4.00
N TYR A 84 2.10 14.73 3.29
CA TYR A 84 1.15 14.64 2.17
C TYR A 84 -0.12 13.82 2.51
N GLN A 85 -0.25 13.34 3.76
CA GLN A 85 -1.41 12.56 4.19
C GLN A 85 -2.68 13.41 4.32
N LYS A 86 -3.84 12.75 4.42
CA LYS A 86 -5.18 13.36 4.57
C LYS A 86 -5.63 14.25 3.40
N GLN A 87 -4.92 14.22 2.27
CA GLN A 87 -5.25 14.94 1.03
C GLN A 87 -5.92 14.04 -0.04
N GLY A 88 -6.27 12.80 0.32
CA GLY A 88 -6.88 11.85 -0.60
C GLY A 88 -5.90 11.14 -1.55
N LEU A 89 -4.58 11.31 -1.38
CA LEU A 89 -3.57 10.72 -2.26
C LEU A 89 -3.66 9.20 -2.31
N GLY A 90 -3.67 8.51 -1.16
CA GLY A 90 -3.81 7.04 -1.14
C GLY A 90 -5.10 6.54 -1.79
N ARG A 91 -6.20 7.32 -1.70
CA ARG A 91 -7.45 7.00 -2.40
C ARG A 91 -7.28 7.08 -3.91
N ASN A 92 -6.67 8.15 -4.40
CA ASN A 92 -6.48 8.36 -5.82
C ASN A 92 -5.46 7.37 -6.40
N THR A 93 -4.41 7.02 -5.65
CA THR A 93 -3.45 5.95 -6.01
C THR A 93 -4.16 4.61 -6.21
N LEU A 94 -5.01 4.19 -5.27
CA LEU A 94 -5.74 2.92 -5.42
C LEU A 94 -6.75 2.95 -6.57
N ARG A 95 -7.45 4.08 -6.78
CA ARG A 95 -8.36 4.22 -7.93
C ARG A 95 -7.62 4.14 -9.25
N HIS A 96 -6.47 4.81 -9.35
CA HIS A 96 -5.60 4.71 -10.51
C HIS A 96 -5.19 3.24 -10.77
N MET A 97 -4.82 2.51 -9.72
CA MET A 97 -4.53 1.07 -9.84
C MET A 97 -5.74 0.26 -10.34
N PHE A 98 -6.96 0.55 -9.85
CA PHE A 98 -8.16 -0.13 -10.33
C PHE A 98 -8.43 0.13 -11.81
N GLU A 99 -8.13 1.32 -12.31
CA GLU A 99 -8.23 1.66 -13.73
C GLU A 99 -7.16 0.96 -14.57
N GLN A 100 -5.96 0.74 -14.03
CA GLN A 100 -4.90 -0.01 -14.72
C GLN A 100 -5.18 -1.53 -14.77
N TYR A 101 -5.89 -2.06 -13.77
CA TYR A 101 -6.19 -3.49 -13.66
C TYR A 101 -7.68 -3.75 -13.37
N PRO A 102 -8.61 -3.36 -14.27
CA PRO A 102 -10.05 -3.40 -14.01
C PRO A 102 -10.60 -4.81 -13.81
N GLU A 103 -10.03 -5.79 -14.52
CA GLU A 103 -10.43 -7.20 -14.51
C GLU A 103 -9.80 -8.00 -13.37
N ASN A 104 -8.98 -7.37 -12.52
CA ASN A 104 -8.25 -8.06 -11.47
C ASN A 104 -8.87 -7.76 -10.09
N PRO A 105 -9.06 -8.76 -9.23
CA PRO A 105 -9.28 -8.51 -7.82
C PRO A 105 -8.03 -7.93 -7.16
N PHE A 106 -8.25 -7.15 -6.12
CA PHE A 106 -7.21 -6.53 -5.29
C PHE A 106 -7.22 -7.13 -3.89
N PHE A 107 -6.03 -7.37 -3.34
CA PHE A 107 -5.83 -7.90 -2.00
C PHE A 107 -4.85 -7.03 -1.22
N LEU A 108 -5.05 -6.94 0.08
CA LEU A 108 -4.12 -6.31 1.02
C LEU A 108 -4.36 -6.86 2.43
N THR A 109 -3.39 -6.66 3.31
CA THR A 109 -3.60 -6.77 4.76
C THR A 109 -3.51 -5.39 5.41
N VAL A 110 -4.16 -5.23 6.56
CA VAL A 110 -4.13 -3.98 7.32
C VAL A 110 -4.22 -4.26 8.81
N LEU A 111 -3.35 -3.62 9.60
CA LEU A 111 -3.39 -3.70 11.06
C LEU A 111 -4.76 -3.27 11.60
N LYS A 112 -5.27 -3.96 12.62
CA LYS A 112 -6.66 -3.81 13.10
C LYS A 112 -7.01 -2.39 13.53
N HIS A 113 -6.09 -1.66 14.16
CA HIS A 113 -6.25 -0.28 14.63
C HIS A 113 -5.70 0.76 13.64
N ASN A 114 -5.26 0.36 12.45
CA ASN A 114 -4.80 1.31 11.45
C ASN A 114 -5.98 2.11 10.84
N PRO A 115 -5.94 3.45 10.88
CA PRO A 115 -7.02 4.30 10.37
C PRO A 115 -7.29 4.12 8.87
N ALA A 116 -6.30 3.65 8.09
CA ALA A 116 -6.44 3.35 6.66
C ALA A 116 -7.51 2.29 6.36
N ARG A 117 -7.92 1.49 7.35
CA ARG A 117 -9.03 0.55 7.21
C ARG A 117 -10.31 1.22 6.69
N HIS A 118 -10.60 2.45 7.13
CA HIS A 118 -11.75 3.22 6.64
C HIS A 118 -11.61 3.59 5.15
N LEU A 119 -10.40 3.92 4.71
CA LEU A 119 -10.10 4.16 3.30
C LEU A 119 -10.41 2.91 2.47
N TYR A 120 -9.89 1.75 2.87
CA TYR A 120 -10.07 0.50 2.14
C TYR A 120 -11.55 0.10 2.05
N PHE A 121 -12.30 0.17 3.16
CA PHE A 121 -13.75 -0.05 3.12
C PHE A 121 -14.46 0.93 2.18
N SER A 122 -14.12 2.23 2.22
CA SER A 122 -14.71 3.23 1.31
C SER A 122 -14.42 2.98 -0.18
N LEU A 123 -13.41 2.15 -0.49
CA LEU A 123 -13.03 1.76 -1.85
C LEU A 123 -13.58 0.40 -2.27
N GLY A 124 -14.45 -0.20 -1.46
CA GLY A 124 -15.12 -1.46 -1.76
C GLY A 124 -14.33 -2.71 -1.38
N PHE A 125 -13.23 -2.56 -0.64
CA PHE A 125 -12.61 -3.72 0.01
C PHE A 125 -13.54 -4.27 1.10
N LYS A 126 -13.50 -5.58 1.28
CA LYS A 126 -14.19 -6.31 2.35
C LYS A 126 -13.19 -7.23 3.03
N THR A 127 -13.28 -7.34 4.35
CA THR A 127 -12.56 -8.37 5.10
C THR A 127 -13.06 -9.74 4.68
N TYR A 128 -12.15 -10.69 4.44
CA TYR A 128 -12.49 -12.09 4.16
C TYR A 128 -11.80 -13.07 5.10
N ASP A 129 -10.79 -12.61 5.84
CA ASP A 129 -10.03 -13.37 6.81
C ASP A 129 -9.34 -12.38 7.77
N GLU A 130 -8.84 -12.86 8.90
CA GLU A 130 -8.09 -12.07 9.88
C GLU A 130 -7.17 -12.97 10.72
N ASP A 131 -6.07 -12.41 11.21
CA ASP A 131 -5.25 -13.04 12.25
C ASP A 131 -5.33 -12.23 13.56
N GLU A 132 -4.36 -12.41 14.47
CA GLU A 132 -4.32 -11.65 15.72
C GLU A 132 -4.22 -10.13 15.50
N PHE A 133 -3.43 -9.70 14.51
CA PHE A 133 -3.00 -8.30 14.32
C PHE A 133 -3.61 -7.62 13.09
N GLU A 134 -3.97 -8.37 12.05
CA GLU A 134 -4.33 -7.84 10.74
C GLU A 134 -5.69 -8.36 10.24
N TYR A 135 -6.38 -7.51 9.48
CA TYR A 135 -7.46 -7.93 8.60
C TYR A 135 -6.92 -8.22 7.21
N HIS A 136 -7.34 -9.34 6.62
CA HIS A 136 -7.12 -9.64 5.21
C HIS A 136 -8.31 -9.13 4.41
N MET A 137 -8.04 -8.21 3.48
CA MET A 137 -9.07 -7.52 2.73
C MET A 137 -8.97 -7.82 1.24
N ARG A 138 -10.14 -7.96 0.60
CA ARG A 138 -10.27 -8.15 -0.85
C ARG A 138 -11.26 -7.18 -1.46
N ARG A 139 -10.96 -6.71 -2.66
CA ARG A 139 -11.89 -6.01 -3.55
C ARG A 139 -12.03 -6.87 -4.82
N PRO A 140 -13.24 -7.31 -5.19
CA PRO A 140 -13.42 -8.09 -6.42
C PRO A 140 -13.06 -7.27 -7.66
N ALA A 141 -12.73 -7.95 -8.75
CA ALA A 141 -12.65 -7.33 -10.08
C ALA A 141 -13.98 -6.63 -10.42
N GLN A 142 -13.91 -5.53 -11.17
CA GLN A 142 -15.13 -5.03 -11.79
C GLN A 142 -15.42 -5.95 -12.97
N CYS A 143 -16.54 -6.68 -12.89
CA CYS A 143 -17.01 -7.45 -14.02
C CYS A 143 -17.54 -6.44 -15.03
N THR A 144 -16.74 -6.16 -16.07
CA THR A 144 -17.18 -5.32 -17.18
C THR A 144 -18.13 -6.16 -18.03
N LEU A 145 -19.40 -6.23 -17.64
CA LEU A 145 -20.45 -6.73 -18.52
C LEU A 145 -20.52 -5.75 -19.69
N THR A 146 -19.85 -6.10 -20.78
CA THR A 146 -20.03 -5.44 -22.08
C THR A 146 -21.45 -5.76 -22.52
N ALA A 147 -22.31 -4.74 -22.47
CA ALA A 147 -23.63 -4.76 -23.10
C ALA A 147 -23.49 -4.55 -24.61
#